data_AF-A0A8H4U261-F1
#
_entry.id   AF-A0A8H4U261-F1
#
_cell.length_a   1.000
_cell.length_b   1.000
_cell.length_c   1.000
_cell.angle_alpha   90.00
_cell.angle_beta   90.00
_cell.angle_gamma   90.00
#
_symmetry.space_group_name_H-M   'P 1'
#
loop_
_entity.id
_entity.type
_entity.pdbx_description
1 polymer ?
#
loop_
_entity_poly.entity_id
_entity_poly.type
_entity_poly.pdbx_seq_one_letter_code
_entity_poly.pdbx_strand_id
1 'polypeptide(L)'
;MAFIRDYEPRDFDAMAHILTRELDQCRETLPPTLDASKAAHRLAPYLWTHPYTYHSPSTCLVLDSGDGSVVGYCIACPDVLGLKAAWQTYLAAVVQPGITAQDEDDDEVDRHLKRLLDDPEALLIEDCSELVAGQG
;
A
#
# COMPACT_ATOMS: atom_id res chain seq x y z
N MET A 1 3.77 10.37 24.61
CA MET A 1 5.15 10.27 24.08
C MET A 1 5.11 9.23 22.99
N ALA A 2 5.74 9.48 21.85
CA ALA A 2 5.72 8.53 20.75
C ALA A 2 6.52 7.26 21.08
N PHE A 3 6.04 6.10 20.63
CA PHE A 3 6.70 4.81 20.83
C PHE A 3 6.40 3.83 19.69
N ILE A 4 7.26 2.83 19.54
CA ILE A 4 7.07 1.75 18.56
C ILE A 4 6.34 0.60 19.26
N ARG A 5 5.35 0.03 18.58
CA ARG A 5 4.63 -1.17 19.02
C ARG A 5 4.35 -2.10 17.86
N ASP A 6 3.99 -3.34 18.19
CA ASP A 6 3.53 -4.30 17.20
C ASP A 6 2.25 -3.80 16.52
N TYR A 7 2.13 -4.12 15.23
CA TYR A 7 0.91 -3.90 14.47
C TYR A 7 -0.25 -4.70 15.06
N GLU A 8 -1.42 -4.08 15.12
CA GLU A 8 -2.67 -4.73 15.46
C GLU A 8 -3.69 -4.56 14.32
N PRO A 9 -4.67 -5.48 14.16
CA PRO A 9 -5.68 -5.36 13.10
C PRO A 9 -6.44 -4.03 13.07
N ARG A 10 -6.54 -3.32 14.21
CA ARG A 10 -7.16 -1.98 14.28
C ARG A 10 -6.37 -0.89 13.56
N ASP A 11 -5.08 -1.12 13.28
CA ASP A 11 -4.20 -0.15 12.63
C ASP A 11 -4.29 -0.24 11.09
N PHE A 12 -5.05 -1.19 10.55
CA PHE A 12 -5.17 -1.46 9.11
C PHE A 12 -5.49 -0.18 8.33
N ASP A 13 -6.58 0.50 8.67
CA ASP A 13 -7.00 1.72 7.98
C ASP A 13 -6.00 2.88 8.21
N ALA A 14 -5.43 2.98 9.42
CA ALA A 14 -4.47 4.04 9.73
C ALA A 14 -3.17 3.91 8.91
N MET A 15 -2.71 2.67 8.66
CA MET A 15 -1.55 2.42 7.79
C MET A 15 -1.85 2.73 6.32
N ALA A 16 -3.07 2.48 5.85
CA ALA A 16 -3.51 2.89 4.52
C ALA A 16 -3.55 4.41 4.38
N HIS A 17 -4.03 5.09 5.43
CA HIS A 17 -4.08 6.55 5.47
C HIS A 17 -2.69 7.17 5.46
N ILE A 18 -1.70 6.61 6.17
CA ILE A 18 -0.33 7.12 6.12
C ILE A 18 0.24 7.12 4.70
N LEU A 19 -0.16 6.16 3.84
CA LEU A 19 0.31 6.08 2.47
C LEU A 19 -0.38 7.06 1.51
N THR A 20 -1.52 7.63 1.91
CA THR A 20 -2.43 8.39 1.04
C THR A 20 -2.63 9.84 1.53
N ARG A 21 -2.83 10.80 0.62
CA ARG A 21 -2.83 12.23 0.96
C ARG A 21 -4.16 12.79 1.48
N GLU A 22 -5.24 12.01 1.53
CA GLU A 22 -6.59 12.60 1.57
C GLU A 22 -7.00 13.28 2.89
N LEU A 23 -6.18 13.26 3.93
CA LEU A 23 -6.43 14.02 5.15
C LEU A 23 -5.20 14.85 5.50
N ASP A 24 -5.44 16.12 5.84
CA ASP A 24 -4.53 17.22 6.25
C ASP A 24 -3.49 16.89 7.35
N GLN A 25 -3.30 15.61 7.69
CA GLN A 25 -2.32 15.08 8.64
C GLN A 25 -1.51 13.87 8.11
N CYS A 26 -1.73 13.37 6.88
CA CYS A 26 -1.10 12.15 6.39
C CYS A 26 0.19 12.41 5.57
N ARG A 27 1.20 11.60 5.89
CA ARG A 27 2.62 11.76 5.57
C ARG A 27 2.88 11.35 4.11
N GLU A 28 3.68 12.15 3.40
CA GLU A 28 4.06 11.95 2.00
C GLU A 28 4.89 10.66 1.81
N THR A 29 4.26 9.55 1.40
CA THR A 29 5.02 8.39 0.89
C THR A 29 4.73 8.06 -0.57
N LEU A 30 3.60 8.52 -1.12
CA LEU A 30 3.41 8.51 -2.57
C LEU A 30 4.28 9.60 -3.22
N PRO A 31 5.01 9.29 -4.32
CA PRO A 31 5.76 10.29 -5.08
C PRO A 31 4.86 11.45 -5.55
N PRO A 32 5.36 12.70 -5.58
CA PRO A 32 4.59 13.85 -6.08
C PRO A 32 4.08 13.68 -7.52
N THR A 33 4.73 12.82 -8.32
CA THR A 33 4.31 12.47 -9.68
C THR A 33 2.97 11.73 -9.73
N LEU A 34 2.56 11.08 -8.63
CA LEU A 34 1.32 10.31 -8.54
C LEU A 34 0.20 11.06 -7.83
N ASP A 35 0.45 12.30 -7.41
CA ASP A 35 -0.48 13.11 -6.62
C ASP A 35 -1.81 13.41 -7.31
N ALA A 36 -1.79 13.55 -8.63
CA ALA A 36 -2.99 13.77 -9.42
C ALA A 36 -3.83 12.49 -9.61
N SER A 37 -3.27 11.30 -9.31
CA SER A 37 -3.91 10.02 -9.57
C SER A 37 -4.72 9.53 -8.38
N LYS A 38 -6.05 9.63 -8.48
CA LYS A 38 -6.97 9.02 -7.51
C LYS A 38 -6.77 7.50 -7.40
N ALA A 39 -6.46 6.85 -8.52
CA ALA A 39 -6.13 5.44 -8.56
C ALA A 39 -4.87 5.11 -7.75
N ALA A 40 -3.81 5.94 -7.84
CA ALA A 40 -2.61 5.76 -7.03
C ALA A 40 -2.93 5.85 -5.53
N HIS A 41 -3.72 6.84 -5.10
CA HIS A 41 -4.15 6.92 -3.71
C HIS A 41 -4.99 5.70 -3.29
N ARG A 42 -5.92 5.24 -4.13
CA ARG A 42 -6.75 4.08 -3.79
C ARG A 42 -5.97 2.77 -3.73
N LEU A 43 -5.10 2.51 -4.71
CA LEU A 43 -4.48 1.19 -4.92
C LEU A 43 -3.15 1.02 -4.16
N ALA A 44 -2.47 2.11 -3.82
CA ALA A 44 -1.16 2.06 -3.15
C ALA A 44 -1.15 1.20 -1.86
N PRO A 45 -2.12 1.32 -0.92
CA PRO A 45 -2.14 0.47 0.27
C PRO A 45 -2.25 -1.02 -0.04
N TYR A 46 -3.01 -1.36 -1.08
CA TYR A 46 -3.22 -2.76 -1.49
C TYR A 46 -2.00 -3.37 -2.18
N LEU A 47 -1.13 -2.56 -2.75
CA LEU A 47 0.12 -2.99 -3.39
C LEU A 47 1.28 -3.05 -2.39
N TRP A 48 1.45 -2.01 -1.58
CA TRP A 48 2.70 -1.79 -0.84
C TRP A 48 2.59 -1.92 0.67
N THR A 49 1.39 -2.02 1.25
CA THR A 49 1.21 -2.06 2.71
C THR A 49 0.45 -3.29 3.19
N HIS A 50 -0.79 -3.45 2.75
CA HIS A 50 -1.70 -4.49 3.22
C HIS A 50 -1.28 -5.94 2.97
N PRO A 51 -0.54 -6.28 1.89
CA PRO A 51 -0.06 -7.65 1.71
C PRO A 51 0.80 -8.11 2.91
N TYR A 52 1.61 -7.22 3.46
CA TYR A 52 2.47 -7.49 4.60
C TYR A 52 1.68 -7.61 5.90
N THR A 53 0.74 -6.69 6.15
CA THR A 53 -0.10 -6.76 7.37
C THR A 53 -1.04 -7.97 7.35
N TYR A 54 -1.40 -8.46 6.16
CA TYR A 54 -2.22 -9.66 6.01
C TYR A 54 -1.40 -10.94 6.19
N HIS A 55 -0.25 -11.04 5.50
CA HIS A 55 0.51 -12.29 5.44
C HIS A 55 1.55 -12.44 6.55
N SER A 56 2.07 -11.33 7.07
CA SER A 56 3.12 -11.30 8.10
C SER A 56 2.89 -10.17 9.11
N PRO A 57 1.72 -10.13 9.80
CA PRO A 57 1.42 -9.07 10.77
C PRO A 57 2.44 -9.01 11.93
N SER A 58 3.00 -10.15 12.32
CA SER A 58 4.00 -10.24 13.41
C SER A 58 5.35 -9.61 13.08
N THR A 59 5.59 -9.28 11.81
CA THR A 59 6.80 -8.56 11.37
C THR A 59 6.49 -7.12 10.98
N CYS A 60 5.29 -6.63 11.29
CA CYS A 60 4.87 -5.26 11.07
C CYS A 60 4.85 -4.50 12.40
N LEU A 61 5.45 -3.31 12.39
CA LEU A 61 5.53 -2.40 13.52
C LEU A 61 4.89 -1.06 13.15
N VAL A 62 4.30 -0.40 14.13
CA VAL A 62 3.73 0.93 13.98
C VAL A 62 4.37 1.92 14.95
N LEU A 63 4.50 3.16 14.51
CA LEU A 63 4.89 4.30 15.34
C LEU A 63 3.62 4.96 15.85
N ASP A 64 3.36 4.85 17.14
CA ASP A 64 2.25 5.49 17.85
C ASP A 64 2.69 6.86 18.37
N SER A 65 1.87 7.91 18.23
CA SER A 65 2.17 9.25 18.78
C SER A 65 2.10 9.32 20.31
N GLY A 66 1.57 8.28 20.96
CA GLY A 66 1.41 8.19 22.41
C GLY A 66 -0.01 8.45 22.89
N ASP A 67 -0.95 8.67 21.98
CA ASP A 67 -2.38 8.81 22.21
C ASP A 67 -3.20 7.70 21.51
N GLY A 68 -2.53 6.71 20.93
CA GLY A 68 -3.15 5.63 20.16
C GLY A 68 -3.17 5.88 18.64
N SER A 69 -2.77 7.06 18.18
CA SER A 69 -2.75 7.38 16.74
C SER A 69 -1.48 6.84 16.08
N VAL A 70 -1.65 6.13 14.96
CA VAL A 70 -0.53 5.61 14.17
C VAL A 70 -0.05 6.68 13.19
N VAL A 71 1.24 7.02 13.24
CA VAL A 71 1.87 8.10 12.45
C VAL A 71 3.05 7.62 11.58
N GLY A 72 3.29 6.31 11.56
CA GLY A 72 4.28 5.67 10.72
C GLY A 72 4.25 4.16 10.90
N TYR A 73 4.91 3.44 10.00
CA TYR A 73 5.03 1.99 10.08
C TYR A 73 6.38 1.51 9.55
N CYS A 74 6.76 0.30 9.96
CA CYS A 74 7.84 -0.48 9.38
C CYS A 74 7.28 -1.89 9.14
N ILE A 75 7.28 -2.32 7.89
CA ILE A 75 6.73 -3.61 7.48
C ILE A 75 7.84 -4.47 6.88
N ALA A 76 7.72 -5.77 7.11
CA ALA A 76 8.65 -6.76 6.56
C ALA A 76 7.90 -8.07 6.28
N CYS A 77 8.45 -8.88 5.39
CA CYS A 77 8.03 -10.27 5.21
C CYS A 77 9.29 -11.15 5.17
N PRO A 78 9.43 -12.13 6.06
CA PRO A 78 10.61 -13.01 6.08
C PRO A 78 10.62 -14.02 4.93
N ASP A 79 9.47 -14.29 4.29
CA ASP A 79 9.34 -15.21 3.17
C ASP A 79 8.60 -14.56 1.99
N VAL A 80 9.37 -13.89 1.12
CA VAL A 80 8.83 -13.21 -0.07
C VAL A 80 8.22 -14.20 -1.07
N LEU A 81 8.71 -15.44 -1.12
CA LEU A 81 8.14 -16.46 -2.02
C LEU A 81 6.79 -16.96 -1.50
N GLY A 82 6.66 -17.11 -0.19
CA GLY A 82 5.39 -17.37 0.49
C GLY A 82 4.37 -16.26 0.24
N LEU A 83 4.78 -15.00 0.40
CA LEU A 83 3.95 -13.83 0.10
C LEU A 83 3.44 -13.85 -1.34
N LYS A 84 4.34 -14.11 -2.31
CA LYS A 84 4.01 -14.23 -3.73
C LYS A 84 3.01 -15.36 -3.98
N ALA A 85 3.23 -16.53 -3.40
CA ALA A 85 2.34 -17.68 -3.57
C ALA A 85 0.93 -17.44 -2.97
N ALA A 86 0.85 -16.66 -1.89
CA ALA A 86 -0.40 -16.32 -1.21
C ALA A 86 -1.14 -15.10 -1.80
N TRP A 87 -0.55 -14.41 -2.78
CA TRP A 87 -1.02 -13.12 -3.27
C TRP A 87 -2.48 -13.15 -3.75
N GLN A 88 -2.85 -14.15 -4.55
CA GLN A 88 -4.22 -14.29 -5.06
C GLN A 88 -5.24 -14.52 -3.94
N THR A 89 -4.85 -15.25 -2.87
CA THR A 89 -5.69 -15.43 -1.68
C THR A 89 -5.85 -14.11 -0.91
N TYR A 90 -4.78 -13.33 -0.80
CA TYR A 90 -4.82 -11.99 -0.22
C TYR A 90 -5.77 -11.07 -1.00
N LEU A 91 -5.64 -11.01 -2.33
CA LEU A 91 -6.53 -10.19 -3.17
C LEU A 91 -7.99 -10.58 -2.98
N ALA A 92 -8.31 -11.88 -3.01
CA ALA A 92 -9.68 -12.36 -2.79
C ALA A 92 -10.23 -12.02 -1.40
N ALA A 93 -9.37 -11.90 -0.37
CA ALA A 93 -9.76 -11.61 1.00
C ALA A 93 -9.86 -10.10 1.30
N VAL A 94 -9.02 -9.28 0.66
CA VAL A 94 -8.81 -7.86 1.03
C VAL A 94 -9.28 -6.91 -0.07
N VAL A 95 -9.10 -7.28 -1.34
CA VAL A 95 -9.50 -6.46 -2.48
C VAL A 95 -10.93 -6.83 -2.90
N GLN A 96 -11.89 -6.05 -2.41
CA GLN A 96 -13.28 -6.12 -2.84
C GLN A 96 -13.46 -5.61 -4.28
N PRO A 97 -14.48 -6.09 -5.02
CA PRO A 97 -14.75 -5.70 -6.40
C PRO A 97 -14.90 -4.18 -6.65
N GLY A 98 -15.20 -3.41 -5.59
CA GLY A 98 -15.30 -1.94 -5.66
C GLY A 98 -13.96 -1.21 -5.68
N ILE A 99 -12.87 -1.84 -5.24
CA ILE A 99 -11.52 -1.22 -5.21
C ILE A 99 -10.91 -1.15 -6.62
N THR A 100 -11.27 -2.10 -7.48
CA THR A 100 -10.85 -2.14 -8.89
C THR A 100 -11.93 -1.62 -9.85
N ALA A 101 -13.04 -1.10 -9.32
CA ALA A 101 -14.12 -0.57 -10.15
C ALA A 101 -13.56 0.48 -11.13
N GLN A 102 -13.97 0.37 -12.39
CA GLN A 102 -13.53 1.28 -13.44
C GLN A 102 -14.02 2.69 -13.11
N ASP A 103 -13.13 3.56 -12.67
CA ASP A 103 -13.37 4.98 -12.78
C ASP A 103 -13.32 5.36 -14.26
N GLU A 104 -14.12 6.35 -14.65
CA GLU A 104 -14.20 6.81 -16.04
C GLU A 104 -12.88 7.43 -16.55
N ASP A 105 -11.93 7.70 -15.64
CA ASP A 105 -10.57 8.21 -15.89
C ASP A 105 -9.51 7.07 -15.79
N ASP A 106 -9.61 6.08 -16.68
CA ASP A 106 -8.67 4.94 -16.78
C ASP A 106 -7.34 5.41 -17.43
N ASP A 107 -6.63 6.30 -16.73
CA ASP A 107 -5.34 6.85 -17.15
C ASP A 107 -4.22 5.81 -17.08
N GLU A 108 -3.10 6.06 -17.75
CA GLU A 108 -1.97 5.12 -17.87
C GLU A 108 -1.47 4.59 -16.52
N VAL A 109 -1.47 5.46 -15.50
CA VAL A 109 -1.10 5.11 -14.11
C VAL A 109 -2.06 4.06 -13.53
N ASP A 110 -3.38 4.22 -13.71
CA ASP A 110 -4.36 3.28 -13.17
C ASP A 110 -4.21 1.89 -13.82
N ARG A 111 -4.05 1.86 -15.16
CA ARG A 111 -3.78 0.60 -15.88
C ARG A 111 -2.50 -0.09 -15.39
N HIS A 112 -1.43 0.67 -15.17
CA HIS A 112 -0.18 0.12 -14.69
C HIS A 112 -0.32 -0.43 -13.26
N LEU A 113 -0.97 0.30 -12.35
CA LEU A 113 -1.19 -0.14 -10.97
C LEU A 113 -2.11 -1.37 -10.89
N LYS A 114 -3.15 -1.45 -11.73
CA LYS A 114 -4.00 -2.64 -11.88
C LYS A 114 -3.18 -3.84 -12.36
N ARG A 115 -2.28 -3.65 -13.33
CA ARG A 115 -1.36 -4.71 -13.77
C ARG A 115 -0.45 -5.20 -12.64
N LEU A 116 0.06 -4.29 -11.82
CA LEU A 116 0.88 -4.64 -10.65
C LEU A 116 0.09 -5.42 -9.59
N LEU A 117 -1.22 -5.17 -9.45
CA LEU A 117 -2.07 -5.97 -8.56
C LEU A 117 -2.20 -7.41 -9.06
N ASP A 118 -2.41 -7.59 -10.37
CA ASP A 118 -2.57 -8.91 -10.98
C ASP A 118 -1.26 -9.72 -11.04
N ASP A 119 -0.12 -9.03 -11.16
CA ASP A 119 1.22 -9.63 -11.24
C ASP A 119 2.14 -9.11 -10.11
N PRO A 120 2.20 -9.78 -8.94
CA PRO A 120 3.05 -9.37 -7.84
C PRO A 120 4.56 -9.51 -8.13
N GLU A 121 4.96 -10.23 -9.19
CA GLU A 121 6.38 -10.27 -9.59
C GLU A 121 6.82 -8.94 -10.17
N ALA A 122 5.92 -8.23 -10.86
CA ALA A 122 6.18 -6.91 -11.40
C ALA A 122 6.41 -5.84 -10.31
N LEU A 123 5.97 -6.09 -9.07
CA LEU A 123 6.31 -5.24 -7.92
C LEU A 123 7.77 -5.40 -7.46
N LEU A 124 8.39 -6.55 -7.75
CA LEU A 124 9.74 -6.91 -7.28
C LEU A 124 10.82 -6.70 -8.35
N ILE A 125 10.42 -6.45 -9.60
CA ILE A 125 11.30 -6.24 -10.76
C ILE A 125 11.13 -4.79 -11.24
N GLU A 126 12.11 -4.27 -11.99
CA GLU A 126 12.39 -2.87 -12.44
C GLU A 126 11.21 -1.93 -12.85
N ASP A 127 9.96 -2.39 -12.92
CA ASP A 127 8.77 -1.67 -13.42
C ASP A 127 8.20 -0.58 -12.48
N CYS A 128 8.71 -0.45 -11.25
CA CYS A 128 8.40 0.70 -10.38
C CYS A 128 9.30 1.91 -10.66
N SER A 129 10.41 1.74 -11.38
CA SER A 129 11.32 2.85 -11.68
C SER A 129 10.66 3.91 -12.57
N GLU A 130 9.80 3.49 -13.50
CA GLU A 130 9.07 4.38 -14.41
C GLU A 130 7.99 5.22 -13.70
N LEU A 131 7.42 4.73 -12.59
CA LEU A 131 6.46 5.49 -11.78
C LEU A 131 7.13 6.62 -10.96
N VAL A 132 8.40 6.44 -10.59
CA VAL A 132 9.17 7.35 -9.72
C VAL A 132 10.02 8.32 -10.54
N ALA A 133 10.50 7.90 -11.71
CA ALA A 133 11.20 8.74 -12.66
C ALA A 133 10.19 9.56 -13.47
N GLY A 134 9.70 10.67 -12.89
CA GLY A 134 8.84 11.61 -13.61
C GLY A 134 9.36 11.90 -15.02
N GLN A 135 8.46 11.83 -16.01
CA GLN A 135 8.78 12.07 -17.42
C GLN A 135 9.60 13.37 -17.57
N GLY A 136 10.83 13.22 -18.03
CA GLY A 136 11.68 14.33 -18.47
C GLY A 136 11.29 14.80 -19.86
#